data_AF-A0A4R1RJV1-F1
#
_entry.id   AF-A0A4R1RJV1-F1
#
_cell.length_a   1.000
_cell.length_b   1.000
_cell.length_c   1.000
_cell.angle_alpha   90.00
_cell.angle_beta   90.00
_cell.angle_gamma   90.00
#
_symmetry.space_group_name_H-M   'P 1'
#
loop_
_entity.id
_entity.type
_entity.pdbx_description
1 polymer ?
#
loop_
_entity_poly.entity_id
_entity_poly.type
_entity_poly.pdbx_seq_one_letter_code
_entity_poly.pdbx_strand_id
1 'polypeptide(L)'
;MFEIASSRLAIQRGDEATRAFAQQMVTDHQKTTDELKGLHASGKVKTPLPATMTPYQQSMLDKLNGLQGADFSTQYHADQESVHEDAVDLFKRYGDEGDNADLKAWAAVTRPALEHHLQMAKDLNK
;
A
#
# COMPACT_ATOMS: atom_id res chain seq x y z
N MET A 1 1.76 -5.03 3.50
CA MET A 1 1.91 -5.10 4.97
C MET A 1 1.98 -3.72 5.59
N PHE A 2 2.94 -2.89 5.17
CA PHE A 2 3.07 -1.50 5.66
C PHE A 2 1.78 -0.70 5.51
N GLU A 3 1.23 -0.58 4.29
CA GLU A 3 -0.04 0.15 4.01
C GLU A 3 -1.18 -0.18 4.97
N ILE A 4 -1.40 -1.46 5.27
CA ILE A 4 -2.47 -1.91 6.18
C ILE A 4 -2.14 -1.51 7.63
N ALA A 5 -0.89 -1.67 8.06
CA ALA A 5 -0.49 -1.38 9.44
C ALA A 5 -0.47 0.12 9.72
N SER A 6 0.12 0.92 8.84
CA SER A 6 0.14 2.39 8.93
C SER A 6 -1.29 2.94 8.92
N SER A 7 -2.14 2.43 8.02
CA SER A 7 -3.53 2.87 7.92
C SER A 7 -4.37 2.48 9.14
N ARG A 8 -4.10 1.34 9.79
CA ARG A 8 -4.75 1.01 11.07
C ARG A 8 -4.39 2.00 12.19
N LEU A 9 -3.15 2.50 12.22
CA LEU A 9 -2.79 3.59 13.15
C LEU A 9 -3.54 4.88 12.77
N ALA A 10 -3.62 5.19 11.47
CA ALA A 10 -4.28 6.39 10.98
C ALA A 10 -5.80 6.40 11.25
N ILE A 11 -6.48 5.25 11.19
CA ILE A 11 -7.87 5.10 11.63
C ILE A 11 -8.05 5.53 13.10
N GLN A 12 -7.07 5.26 13.95
CA GLN A 12 -7.14 5.57 15.39
C GLN A 12 -6.73 7.01 15.72
N ARG A 13 -5.77 7.57 14.97
CA ARG A 13 -5.05 8.80 15.35
C ARG A 13 -5.28 9.98 14.40
N GLY A 14 -5.75 9.71 13.18
CA GLY A 14 -5.94 10.72 12.14
C GLY A 14 -7.19 11.57 12.35
N ASP A 15 -7.22 12.71 11.65
CA ASP A 15 -8.42 13.50 11.47
C ASP A 15 -9.46 12.80 10.56
N GLU A 16 -10.58 13.45 10.28
CA GLU A 16 -11.65 12.86 9.46
C GLU A 16 -11.19 12.46 8.06
N ALA A 17 -10.46 13.33 7.36
CA ALA A 17 -9.98 13.06 6.00
C ALA A 17 -8.96 11.91 6.00
N THR A 18 -8.02 11.92 6.94
CA THR A 18 -7.00 10.88 7.13
C THR A 18 -7.64 9.53 7.44
N ARG A 19 -8.66 9.50 8.31
CA ARG A 19 -9.39 8.27 8.65
C ARG A 19 -10.17 7.72 7.45
N ALA A 20 -10.79 8.58 6.67
CA ALA A 20 -11.52 8.17 5.46
C ALA A 20 -10.58 7.51 4.44
N PHE A 21 -9.45 8.15 4.16
CA PHE A 21 -8.39 7.59 3.31
C PHE A 21 -7.88 6.25 3.84
N ALA A 22 -7.51 6.20 5.13
CA ALA A 22 -6.95 5.02 5.76
C ALA A 22 -7.91 3.82 5.77
N GLN A 23 -9.22 4.07 5.92
CA GLN A 23 -10.23 3.02 5.85
C GLN A 23 -10.30 2.39 4.46
N GLN A 24 -10.18 3.19 3.40
CA GLN A 24 -10.11 2.69 2.03
C GLN A 24 -8.82 1.89 1.79
N MET A 25 -7.68 2.38 2.28
CA MET A 25 -6.40 1.65 2.18
C MET A 25 -6.48 0.27 2.82
N VAL A 26 -7.04 0.15 4.03
CA VAL A 26 -7.18 -1.16 4.69
C VAL A 26 -8.04 -2.10 3.87
N THR A 27 -9.18 -1.64 3.35
CA THR A 27 -10.09 -2.46 2.55
C THR A 27 -9.45 -2.93 1.26
N ASP A 28 -8.88 -2.00 0.47
CA ASP A 28 -8.37 -2.30 -0.87
C ASP A 28 -7.08 -3.12 -0.80
N HIS A 29 -6.18 -2.82 0.14
CA HIS A 29 -4.95 -3.60 0.32
C HIS A 29 -5.19 -4.98 0.91
N GLN A 30 -6.24 -5.16 1.73
CA GLN A 30 -6.62 -6.50 2.20
C GLN A 30 -7.08 -7.35 1.02
N LYS A 31 -7.93 -6.80 0.14
CA LYS A 31 -8.39 -7.48 -1.08
C LYS A 31 -7.22 -7.90 -1.98
N THR A 32 -6.31 -6.97 -2.32
CA THR A 32 -5.15 -7.30 -3.18
C THR A 32 -4.19 -8.29 -2.50
N THR A 33 -4.03 -8.22 -1.18
CA THR A 33 -3.25 -9.21 -0.42
C THR A 33 -3.85 -10.62 -0.56
N ASP A 34 -5.18 -10.74 -0.46
CA ASP A 34 -5.86 -12.02 -0.55
C ASP A 34 -5.89 -12.57 -1.99
N GLU A 35 -6.01 -11.71 -3.00
CA GLU A 35 -5.82 -12.08 -4.41
C GLU A 35 -4.43 -12.64 -4.67
N LEU A 36 -3.37 -11.97 -4.19
CA LEU A 36 -1.99 -12.42 -4.36
C LEU A 36 -1.74 -13.77 -3.65
N LYS A 37 -2.29 -13.95 -2.45
CA LYS A 37 -2.28 -15.26 -1.77
C LYS A 37 -3.01 -16.34 -2.58
N GLY A 38 -4.11 -15.99 -3.22
CA GLY A 38 -4.84 -16.89 -4.12
C GLY A 38 -3.98 -17.36 -5.30
N LEU A 39 -3.28 -16.45 -5.97
CA LEU A 39 -2.32 -16.77 -7.05
C LEU A 39 -1.19 -17.69 -6.56
N HIS A 40 -0.71 -17.46 -5.34
CA HIS A 40 0.31 -18.32 -4.74
C HIS A 40 -0.23 -19.71 -4.41
N ALA A 41 -1.39 -19.80 -3.75
CA ALA A 41 -2.03 -21.05 -3.38
C ALA A 41 -2.41 -21.92 -4.60
N SER A 42 -2.76 -21.29 -5.72
CA SER A 42 -3.05 -22.00 -6.98
C SER A 42 -1.79 -22.44 -7.75
N GLY A 43 -0.59 -22.11 -7.26
CA GLY A 43 0.68 -22.43 -7.91
C GLY A 43 1.01 -21.57 -9.13
N LYS A 44 0.23 -20.50 -9.39
CA LYS A 44 0.47 -19.53 -10.47
C LYS A 44 1.66 -18.63 -10.13
N VAL A 45 1.78 -18.27 -8.86
CA VAL A 45 2.96 -17.63 -8.29
C VAL A 45 3.65 -18.63 -7.37
N LYS A 46 4.90 -18.99 -7.67
CA LYS A 46 5.67 -19.97 -6.87
C LYS A 46 6.69 -19.31 -5.94
N THR A 47 6.94 -18.03 -6.15
CA THR A 47 7.85 -17.25 -5.31
C THR A 47 7.25 -17.14 -3.90
N PRO A 48 8.04 -17.40 -2.85
CA PRO A 48 7.58 -17.22 -1.48
C PRO A 48 7.05 -15.80 -1.26
N LEU A 49 5.88 -15.69 -0.65
CA LEU A 49 5.34 -14.40 -0.25
C LEU A 49 6.11 -13.86 0.96
N PRO A 50 6.42 -12.55 1.01
CA PRO A 50 7.05 -11.94 2.18
C PRO A 50 6.20 -12.15 3.44
N ALA A 51 6.85 -12.62 4.52
CA ALA A 51 6.19 -12.82 5.82
C ALA A 51 6.32 -11.60 6.75
N THR A 52 7.27 -10.72 6.50
CA THR A 52 7.59 -9.54 7.31
C THR A 52 7.82 -8.31 6.45
N MET A 53 7.66 -7.13 7.04
CA MET A 53 8.07 -5.88 6.40
C MET A 53 9.57 -5.86 6.12
N THR A 54 9.99 -5.05 5.15
CA THR A 54 11.41 -4.72 4.99
C THR A 54 11.88 -3.85 6.16
N PRO A 55 13.19 -3.78 6.46
CA PRO A 55 13.71 -2.89 7.51
C PRO A 55 13.31 -1.42 7.30
N TYR A 56 13.23 -0.98 6.05
CA TYR A 56 12.79 0.36 5.69
C TYR A 56 11.31 0.59 6.06
N GLN A 57 10.42 -0.30 5.63
CA GLN A 57 8.99 -0.25 5.98
C GLN A 57 8.76 -0.32 7.49
N GLN A 58 9.53 -1.15 8.20
CA GLN A 58 9.45 -1.22 9.65
C GLN A 58 9.87 0.11 10.30
N SER A 59 10.96 0.73 9.84
CA SER A 59 11.40 2.04 10.34
C SER A 59 10.37 3.15 10.11
N MET A 60 9.68 3.15 8.97
CA MET A 60 8.58 4.10 8.71
C MET A 60 7.44 3.90 9.71
N LEU A 61 7.04 2.64 9.95
CA LEU A 61 5.99 2.33 10.91
C LEU A 61 6.36 2.70 12.34
N ASP A 62 7.62 2.45 12.74
CA ASP A 62 8.12 2.80 14.06
C ASP A 62 8.12 4.32 14.27
N LYS A 63 8.50 5.08 13.23
CA LYS A 63 8.41 6.55 13.23
C LYS A 63 6.97 7.00 13.44
N LEU A 64 6.01 6.49 12.67
CA LEU A 64 4.59 6.81 12.83
C LEU A 64 4.05 6.49 14.23
N ASN A 65 4.48 5.38 14.82
CA ASN A 65 4.07 4.99 16.16
C ASN A 65 4.46 6.02 17.23
N GLY A 66 5.59 6.71 17.06
CA GLY A 66 6.07 7.75 17.96
C GLY A 66 5.43 9.14 17.76
N LEU A 67 4.58 9.31 16.75
CA LEU A 67 3.95 10.58 16.42
C LEU A 67 2.46 10.62 16.80
N GLN A 68 1.96 11.84 16.96
CA GLN A 68 0.57 12.14 17.31
C GLN A 68 0.10 13.46 16.69
N GLY A 69 -1.21 13.66 16.60
CA GLY A 69 -1.80 14.91 16.11
C GLY A 69 -1.36 15.29 14.70
N ALA A 70 -1.00 16.57 14.51
CA ALA A 70 -0.60 17.10 13.21
C ALA A 70 0.69 16.45 12.67
N ASP A 71 1.66 16.18 13.54
CA ASP A 71 2.92 15.53 13.15
C ASP A 71 2.67 14.11 12.64
N PHE A 72 1.76 13.37 13.27
CA PHE A 72 1.34 12.05 12.80
C PHE A 72 0.70 12.13 11.41
N SER A 73 -0.27 13.05 11.23
CA SER A 73 -1.01 13.16 9.97
C SER A 73 -0.09 13.56 8.82
N THR A 74 0.77 14.56 9.05
CA THR A 74 1.79 15.00 8.09
C THR A 74 2.74 13.87 7.69
N GLN A 75 3.25 13.11 8.67
CA GLN A 75 4.14 11.99 8.38
C GLN A 75 3.41 10.87 7.62
N TYR A 76 2.17 10.55 8.02
CA TYR A 76 1.38 9.51 7.37
C TYR A 76 1.07 9.87 5.92
N HIS A 77 0.64 11.10 5.63
CA HIS A 77 0.36 11.54 4.26
C HIS A 77 1.61 11.50 3.38
N ALA A 78 2.75 11.97 3.88
CA ALA A 78 4.02 11.91 3.15
C ALA A 78 4.47 10.46 2.88
N ASP A 79 4.34 9.58 3.88
CA ASP A 79 4.68 8.17 3.73
C ASP A 79 3.77 7.49 2.71
N GLN A 80 2.46 7.76 2.75
CA GLN A 80 1.48 7.19 1.82
C GLN A 80 1.66 7.70 0.39
N GLU A 81 2.01 8.97 0.17
CA GLU A 81 2.34 9.45 -1.17
C GLU A 81 3.57 8.70 -1.73
N SER A 82 4.67 8.67 -0.98
CA SER A 82 5.93 8.05 -1.39
C SER A 82 5.78 6.56 -1.77
N VAL A 83 5.14 5.77 -0.89
CA VAL A 83 4.94 4.33 -1.14
C VAL A 83 3.99 4.04 -2.30
N HIS A 84 3.00 4.92 -2.55
CA HIS A 84 2.10 4.76 -3.69
C HIS A 84 2.76 5.17 -5.01
N GLU A 85 3.67 6.14 -5.02
CA GLU A 85 4.51 6.43 -6.19
C GLU A 85 5.36 5.21 -6.58
N ASP A 86 6.09 4.65 -5.60
CA ASP A 86 6.88 3.43 -5.78
C ASP A 86 6.03 2.24 -6.25
N ALA A 87 4.83 2.09 -5.69
CA ALA A 87 3.91 1.00 -6.03
C ALA A 87 3.38 1.14 -7.46
N VAL A 88 2.96 2.33 -7.88
CA VAL A 88 2.49 2.59 -9.25
C VAL A 88 3.59 2.27 -10.26
N ASP A 89 4.83 2.71 -9.99
CA ASP A 89 5.97 2.43 -10.87
C ASP A 89 6.30 0.93 -10.94
N LEU A 90 6.29 0.24 -9.79
CA LEU A 90 6.50 -1.21 -9.74
C LEU A 90 5.43 -1.97 -10.52
N PHE A 91 4.15 -1.66 -10.29
CA PHE A 91 3.04 -2.35 -10.93
C PHE A 91 2.96 -2.05 -12.41
N LYS A 92 3.30 -0.83 -12.83
CA LYS A 92 3.43 -0.48 -14.25
C LYS A 92 4.51 -1.32 -14.92
N ARG A 93 5.75 -1.28 -14.43
CA ARG A 93 6.86 -2.05 -15.00
C ARG A 93 6.54 -3.55 -15.06
N TYR A 94 6.04 -4.12 -13.96
CA TYR A 94 5.74 -5.55 -13.92
C TYR A 94 4.53 -5.92 -14.79
N GLY A 95 3.51 -5.06 -14.86
CA GLY A 95 2.34 -5.24 -15.71
C GLY A 95 2.67 -5.17 -17.21
N ASP A 96 3.68 -4.38 -17.59
CA ASP A 96 4.11 -4.21 -18.98
C ASP A 96 5.12 -5.29 -19.41
N GLU A 97 6.03 -5.68 -18.52
CA GLU A 97 7.24 -6.44 -18.88
C GLU A 97 7.45 -7.74 -18.09
N GLY A 98 6.60 -8.06 -17.11
CA GLY A 98 6.81 -9.19 -16.20
C GLY A 98 6.84 -10.58 -16.86
N ASP A 99 7.64 -11.49 -16.30
CA ASP A 99 7.85 -12.84 -16.87
C ASP A 99 6.75 -13.84 -16.51
N ASN A 100 6.07 -13.66 -15.38
CA ASN A 100 4.97 -14.53 -14.96
C ASN A 100 3.65 -13.98 -15.51
N ALA A 101 3.07 -14.67 -16.49
CA ALA A 101 1.88 -14.19 -17.20
C ALA A 101 0.68 -13.88 -16.29
N ASP A 102 0.40 -14.74 -15.29
CA ASP A 102 -0.71 -14.51 -14.35
C ASP A 102 -0.44 -13.32 -13.43
N LEU A 103 0.78 -13.21 -12.89
CA LEU A 103 1.16 -12.10 -12.01
C LEU A 103 1.26 -10.78 -12.78
N LYS A 104 1.73 -10.81 -14.02
CA LYS A 104 1.76 -9.66 -14.94
C LYS A 104 0.34 -9.15 -15.20
N ALA A 105 -0.58 -10.04 -15.55
CA ALA A 105 -1.97 -9.67 -15.76
C ALA A 105 -2.60 -9.09 -14.48
N TRP A 106 -2.34 -9.72 -13.32
CA TRP A 106 -2.81 -9.20 -12.03
C TRP A 106 -2.25 -7.81 -11.71
N ALA A 107 -0.96 -7.57 -11.96
CA ALA A 107 -0.34 -6.26 -11.76
C ALA A 107 -0.99 -5.19 -12.66
N ALA A 108 -1.21 -5.52 -13.94
CA ALA A 108 -1.84 -4.61 -14.89
C ALA A 108 -3.28 -4.22 -14.49
N VAL A 109 -4.09 -5.16 -13.98
CA VAL A 109 -5.46 -4.86 -13.52
C VAL A 109 -5.53 -4.18 -12.16
N THR A 110 -4.49 -4.33 -11.34
CA THR A 110 -4.41 -3.69 -10.01
C THR A 110 -3.92 -2.25 -10.12
N ARG A 111 -3.07 -1.94 -11.10
CA ARG A 111 -2.45 -0.62 -11.29
C ARG A 111 -3.43 0.57 -11.22
N PRO A 112 -4.61 0.56 -11.86
CA PRO A 112 -5.53 1.70 -11.78
C PRO A 112 -6.00 2.04 -10.35
N ALA A 113 -6.11 1.03 -9.47
CA ALA A 113 -6.44 1.28 -8.07
C ALA A 113 -5.29 1.99 -7.34
N LEU A 114 -4.04 1.59 -7.59
CA LEU A 114 -2.86 2.24 -7.01
C LEU A 114 -2.71 3.69 -7.52
N GLU A 115 -3.00 3.94 -8.79
CA GLU A 115 -3.00 5.31 -9.34
C GLU A 115 -4.06 6.18 -8.68
N HIS A 116 -5.24 5.62 -8.40
CA HIS A 116 -6.28 6.30 -7.66
C HIS A 116 -5.86 6.58 -6.22
N HIS A 117 -5.27 5.60 -5.53
CA HIS A 117 -4.75 5.78 -4.17
C HIS A 117 -3.66 6.85 -4.10
N LEU A 118 -2.75 6.87 -5.08
CA LEU A 118 -1.73 7.93 -5.21
C LEU A 118 -2.37 9.31 -5.36
N GLN A 119 -3.39 9.43 -6.20
CA GLN A 119 -4.11 10.70 -6.38
C GLN A 119 -4.74 11.15 -5.05
N MET A 120 -5.38 10.24 -4.32
CA MET A 120 -5.96 10.55 -3.01
C MET A 120 -4.89 10.96 -1.99
N ALA A 121 -3.72 10.31 -1.98
CA ALA A 121 -2.61 10.66 -1.10
C ALA A 121 -2.08 12.08 -1.41
N LYS A 122 -1.93 12.41 -2.69
CA LYS A 122 -1.56 13.76 -3.15
C LYS A 122 -2.59 14.82 -2.75
N ASP A 123 -3.87 14.47 -2.74
CA ASP A 123 -4.95 15.38 -2.34
C ASP A 123 -4.96 15.64 -0.82
N LEU A 124 -4.45 14.72 0.01
CA LEU A 124 -4.28 14.95 1.45
C LEU A 124 -3.16 15.96 1.77
N ASN A 125 -2.17 16.10 0.88
CA ASN A 125 -1.01 16.98 1.07
C ASN A 125 -1.22 18.41 0.52
N LYS A 126 -2.44 18.76 0.07
CA LYS A 126 -2.77 20.09 -0.48
C LYS A 126 -3.36 21.03 0.57
#